data_AF-A0A521TKK2-F1
#
_entry.id   AF-A0A521TKK2-F1
#
_cell.length_a   1.000
_cell.length_b   1.000
_cell.length_c   1.000
_cell.angle_alpha   90.00
_cell.angle_beta   90.00
_cell.angle_gamma   90.00
#
_symmetry.space_group_name_H-M   'P 1'
#
loop_
_entity.id
_entity.type
_entity.pdbx_description
1 polymer ?
#
loop_
_entity_poly.entity_id
_entity_poly.type
_entity_poly.pdbx_seq_one_letter_code
_entity_poly.pdbx_strand_id
1 'polypeptide(L)'
;MTSRTATGVRGFDYEWLASDASGHVGFFSTAGGGYVPEVCLEDVDAYDAAVEAILSMEPSTHHAPQVERIDTWQRMAQRGVFAYDADYFGGPYRIVATPEHPIRSDGLPAAAASVVRRLTLSHLRFSELSEVAAELLARR
;
A
#
# COMPACT_ATOMS: atom_id res chain seq x y z
N MET A 1 -17.53 15.16 -11.10
CA MET A 1 -16.34 14.42 -10.63
C MET A 1 -15.66 13.83 -11.85
N THR A 2 -14.50 14.37 -12.21
CA THR A 2 -13.65 13.82 -13.28
C THR A 2 -12.90 12.62 -12.71
N SER A 3 -13.28 11.41 -13.14
CA SER A 3 -12.55 10.18 -12.81
C SER A 3 -11.09 10.33 -13.24
N ARG A 4 -10.14 10.16 -12.31
CA ARG A 4 -8.71 10.10 -12.64
C ARG A 4 -8.50 8.87 -13.52
N THR A 5 -8.02 9.07 -14.73
CA THR A 5 -7.66 7.98 -15.66
C THR A 5 -6.20 7.58 -15.46
N ALA A 6 -5.83 6.35 -15.84
CA ALA A 6 -4.46 5.82 -15.76
C ALA A 6 -3.37 6.77 -16.35
N THR A 7 -3.71 7.57 -17.37
CA THR A 7 -2.82 8.55 -18.00
C THR A 7 -2.49 9.74 -17.08
N GLY A 8 -3.31 10.02 -16.09
CA GLY A 8 -3.13 11.13 -15.13
C GLY A 8 -2.30 10.79 -13.90
N VAL A 9 -1.87 9.54 -13.72
CA VAL A 9 -1.11 9.11 -12.53
C VAL A 9 0.40 9.30 -12.72
N ARG A 10 0.92 9.29 -13.96
CA ARG A 10 2.35 9.59 -14.18
C ARG A 10 2.65 11.06 -13.86
N GLY A 11 3.52 11.28 -12.88
CA GLY A 11 3.86 12.62 -12.37
C GLY A 11 3.00 13.12 -11.20
N PHE A 12 2.06 12.30 -10.71
CA PHE A 12 1.29 12.58 -9.49
C PHE A 12 1.41 11.40 -8.53
N ASP A 13 1.45 11.69 -7.22
CA ASP A 13 1.44 10.64 -6.21
C ASP A 13 0.13 9.85 -6.27
N TYR A 14 0.29 8.53 -6.18
CA TYR A 14 -0.81 7.57 -6.16
C TYR A 14 -0.47 6.44 -5.21
N GLU A 15 -1.45 6.15 -4.36
CA GLU A 15 -1.43 5.12 -3.35
C GLU A 15 -2.20 3.88 -3.82
N TRP A 16 -1.60 2.71 -3.64
CA TRP A 16 -2.28 1.46 -3.88
C TRP A 16 -2.01 0.44 -2.76
N LEU A 17 -2.88 -0.57 -2.72
CA LEU A 17 -2.91 -1.59 -1.68
C LEU A 17 -2.83 -2.99 -2.30
N ALA A 18 -2.16 -3.91 -1.60
CA ALA A 18 -2.11 -5.32 -1.96
C ALA A 18 -2.00 -6.21 -0.74
N SER A 19 -2.22 -7.51 -0.94
CA SER A 19 -1.92 -8.55 0.04
C SER A 19 -0.70 -9.37 -0.38
N ASP A 20 0.05 -9.90 0.57
CA ASP A 20 1.15 -10.83 0.33
C ASP A 20 0.72 -12.31 0.45
N ALA A 21 1.66 -13.25 0.32
CA ALA A 21 1.43 -14.68 0.47
C ALA A 21 0.94 -15.11 1.86
N SER A 22 1.23 -14.30 2.88
CA SER A 22 0.74 -14.49 4.24
C SER A 22 -0.63 -13.87 4.45
N GLY A 23 -1.14 -13.08 3.49
CA GLY A 23 -2.38 -12.31 3.62
C GLY A 23 -2.20 -10.99 4.35
N HIS A 24 -0.96 -10.58 4.66
CA HIS A 24 -0.66 -9.28 5.23
C HIS A 24 -0.86 -8.17 4.19
N VAL A 25 -1.16 -6.97 4.67
CA VAL A 25 -1.50 -5.83 3.83
C VAL A 25 -0.30 -4.91 3.64
N GLY A 26 -0.07 -4.52 2.39
CA GLY A 26 0.93 -3.52 2.01
C GLY A 26 0.25 -2.28 1.42
N PHE A 27 0.76 -1.11 1.80
CA PHE A 27 0.43 0.22 1.29
C PHE A 27 1.65 0.75 0.53
N PHE A 28 1.44 1.18 -0.71
CA PHE A 28 2.50 1.58 -1.63
C PHE A 28 2.23 2.98 -2.16
N SER A 29 3.10 3.95 -1.86
CA SER A 29 3.05 5.28 -2.48
C SER A 29 4.07 5.40 -3.60
N THR A 30 3.62 5.88 -4.76
CA THR A 30 4.45 5.95 -5.98
C THR A 30 5.45 7.10 -5.99
N ALA A 31 5.35 8.10 -5.11
CA ALA A 31 6.15 9.32 -5.16
C ALA A 31 6.22 9.95 -6.58
N GLY A 32 5.15 9.76 -7.37
CA GLY A 32 5.01 10.25 -8.75
C GLY A 32 5.73 9.44 -9.83
N GLY A 33 6.58 8.47 -9.46
CA GLY A 33 7.39 7.69 -10.40
C GLY A 33 7.23 6.16 -10.32
N GLY A 34 6.77 5.64 -9.18
CA GLY A 34 6.70 4.21 -8.89
C GLY A 34 5.79 3.41 -9.84
N TYR A 35 6.14 2.15 -10.05
CA TYR A 35 5.31 1.23 -10.83
C TYR A 35 3.98 0.94 -10.13
N VAL A 36 2.88 1.01 -10.89
CA VAL A 36 1.55 0.66 -10.43
C VAL A 36 1.03 -0.54 -11.24
N PRO A 37 0.63 -1.65 -10.59
CA PRO A 37 -0.05 -2.75 -11.26
C PRO A 37 -1.34 -2.29 -11.95
N GLU A 38 -1.60 -2.77 -13.17
CA GLU A 38 -2.74 -2.32 -14.00
C GLU A 38 -4.09 -2.45 -13.29
N VAL A 39 -4.30 -3.53 -12.52
CA VAL A 39 -5.52 -3.76 -11.73
C VAL A 39 -5.80 -2.65 -10.71
N CYS A 40 -4.75 -1.96 -10.23
CA CYS A 40 -4.91 -0.84 -9.31
C CYS A 40 -5.41 0.42 -10.03
N LEU A 41 -5.14 0.55 -11.33
CA LEU A 41 -5.54 1.70 -12.14
C LEU A 41 -6.98 1.61 -12.67
N GLU A 42 -7.64 0.45 -12.54
CA GLU A 42 -9.01 0.23 -13.01
C GLU A 42 -10.06 1.02 -12.21
N ASP A 43 -9.77 1.36 -10.95
CA ASP A 43 -10.74 1.92 -9.99
C ASP A 43 -10.05 2.76 -8.91
N VAL A 44 -9.42 3.87 -9.33
CA VAL A 44 -8.64 4.78 -8.47
C VAL A 44 -9.43 5.25 -7.25
N ASP A 45 -10.71 5.61 -7.42
CA ASP A 45 -11.56 6.12 -6.33
C ASP A 45 -11.80 5.05 -5.25
N ALA A 46 -11.85 3.77 -5.61
CA ALA A 46 -11.97 2.69 -4.63
C ALA A 46 -10.70 2.51 -3.80
N TYR A 47 -9.51 2.73 -4.38
CA TYR A 47 -8.24 2.68 -3.65
C TYR A 47 -8.13 3.84 -2.65
N ASP A 48 -8.51 5.06 -3.05
CA ASP A 48 -8.57 6.21 -2.13
C ASP A 48 -9.53 5.93 -0.97
N ALA A 49 -10.74 5.43 -1.26
CA ALA A 49 -11.72 5.08 -0.24
C ALA A 49 -11.23 3.95 0.69
N ALA A 50 -10.47 2.98 0.16
CA ALA A 50 -9.87 1.92 0.95
C ALA A 50 -8.78 2.44 1.89
N VAL A 51 -7.93 3.36 1.42
CA VAL A 51 -6.90 4.03 2.22
C VAL A 51 -7.55 4.81 3.37
N GLU A 52 -8.56 5.62 3.09
CA GLU A 52 -9.30 6.37 4.12
C GLU A 52 -10.03 5.45 5.11
N ALA A 53 -10.61 4.35 4.64
CA ALA A 53 -11.26 3.37 5.50
C ALA A 53 -10.27 2.72 6.47
N ILE A 54 -9.04 2.43 6.03
CA ILE A 54 -7.97 1.95 6.92
C ILE A 54 -7.61 3.06 7.91
N LEU A 55 -7.30 4.27 7.45
CA LEU A 55 -6.89 5.39 8.30
C LEU A 55 -7.96 5.79 9.35
N SER A 56 -9.22 5.45 9.11
CA SER A 56 -10.33 5.66 10.05
C SER A 56 -10.47 4.57 11.11
N MET A 57 -9.75 3.45 11.00
CA MET A 57 -9.69 2.42 12.04
C MET A 57 -8.97 2.96 13.28
N GLU A 58 -9.29 2.39 14.43
CA GLU A 58 -8.50 2.58 15.64
C GLU A 58 -7.08 1.99 15.45
N PRO A 59 -6.02 2.70 15.86
CA PRO A 59 -4.68 2.14 15.91
C PRO A 59 -4.61 0.87 16.76
N SER A 60 -3.97 -0.18 16.24
CA SER A 60 -3.62 -1.37 17.02
C SER A 60 -2.44 -1.13 17.96
N THR A 61 -1.59 -0.16 17.63
CA THR A 61 -0.47 0.29 18.47
C THR A 61 -0.38 1.82 18.49
N HIS A 62 0.00 2.38 19.64
CA HIS A 62 0.20 3.82 19.80
C HIS A 62 1.67 4.22 19.79
N HIS A 63 2.59 3.26 19.85
CA HIS A 63 4.00 3.53 19.62
C HIS A 63 4.20 3.91 18.16
N ALA A 64 4.88 5.03 17.93
CA ALA A 64 5.37 5.37 16.62
C ALA A 64 6.50 4.37 16.28
N PRO A 65 6.39 3.55 15.21
CA PRO A 65 7.60 2.99 14.63
C PRO A 65 8.57 4.15 14.34
N GLN A 66 9.89 3.94 14.46
CA GLN A 66 10.87 4.96 14.07
C GLN A 66 10.72 5.20 12.56
N VAL A 67 10.07 6.31 12.17
CA VAL A 67 9.87 6.69 10.77
C VAL A 67 10.50 8.06 10.54
N GLU A 68 11.27 8.20 9.45
CA GLU A 68 11.96 9.46 9.11
C GLU A 68 11.06 10.49 8.43
N ARG A 69 9.87 10.12 7.91
CA ARG A 69 8.95 11.03 7.16
C ARG A 69 7.46 10.71 7.36
N ILE A 70 6.65 11.79 7.43
CA ILE A 70 5.18 12.04 7.32
C ILE A 70 4.17 11.02 7.92
N ASP A 71 3.11 11.57 8.51
CA ASP A 71 2.07 10.93 9.32
C ASP A 71 1.44 9.67 8.74
N THR A 72 1.26 9.59 7.42
CA THR A 72 0.37 8.61 6.79
C THR A 72 0.98 7.22 6.83
N TRP A 73 2.28 7.06 6.52
CA TRP A 73 2.95 5.77 6.60
C TRP A 73 2.98 5.24 8.04
N GLN A 74 3.24 6.12 9.01
CA GLN A 74 3.19 5.76 10.43
C GLN A 74 1.78 5.34 10.85
N ARG A 75 0.75 6.09 10.44
CA ARG A 75 -0.65 5.80 10.74
C ARG A 75 -1.10 4.48 10.12
N MET A 76 -0.59 4.13 8.93
CA MET A 76 -0.81 2.82 8.31
C MET A 76 -0.16 1.70 9.12
N ALA A 77 1.11 1.86 9.52
CA ALA A 77 1.82 0.86 10.33
C ALA A 77 1.17 0.64 11.71
N GLN A 78 0.66 1.71 12.34
CA GLN A 78 -0.09 1.62 13.59
C GLN A 78 -1.39 0.81 13.46
N ARG A 79 -1.91 0.62 12.24
CA ARG A 79 -3.10 -0.18 11.92
C ARG A 79 -2.74 -1.54 11.30
N GLY A 80 -1.47 -1.93 11.39
CA GLY A 80 -1.00 -3.24 10.96
C GLY A 80 -0.57 -3.33 9.50
N VAL A 81 -0.49 -2.21 8.77
CA VAL A 81 -0.16 -2.21 7.33
C VAL A 81 1.32 -1.93 7.11
N PHE A 82 2.00 -2.74 6.29
CA PHE A 82 3.36 -2.46 5.83
C PHE A 82 3.35 -1.29 4.84
N ALA A 83 4.17 -0.28 5.08
CA ALA A 83 4.18 0.93 4.27
C ALA A 83 5.46 1.02 3.44
N TYR A 84 5.30 1.14 2.13
CA TYR A 84 6.37 1.24 1.15
C TYR A 84 6.26 2.55 0.36
N ASP A 85 7.41 3.16 0.08
CA ASP A 85 7.52 4.36 -0.73
C ASP A 85 8.49 4.12 -1.88
N ALA A 86 8.12 4.56 -3.08
CA ALA A 86 9.04 4.56 -4.22
C ALA A 86 9.92 5.81 -4.20
N ASP A 87 10.97 5.79 -5.01
CA ASP A 87 11.68 7.03 -5.37
C ASP A 87 10.94 7.72 -6.53
N TYR A 88 11.10 9.03 -6.65
CA TYR A 88 10.67 9.84 -7.80
C TYR A 88 11.16 9.25 -9.14
N PHE A 89 12.31 8.57 -9.15
CA PHE A 89 12.85 7.90 -10.34
C PHE A 89 12.24 6.53 -10.65
N GLY A 90 11.29 6.06 -9.84
CA GLY A 90 10.42 4.92 -10.16
C GLY A 90 10.73 3.59 -9.50
N GLY A 91 11.68 3.53 -8.55
CA GLY A 91 11.84 2.38 -7.66
C GLY A 91 13.28 2.08 -7.23
N PRO A 92 13.48 0.97 -6.48
CA PRO A 92 12.45 0.06 -5.97
C PRO A 92 11.56 0.72 -4.90
N TYR A 93 10.43 0.10 -4.59
CA TYR A 93 9.67 0.45 -3.38
C TYR A 93 10.48 0.05 -2.15
N ARG A 94 10.73 0.97 -1.23
CA ARG A 94 11.43 0.70 0.03
C ARG A 94 10.46 0.77 1.18
N ILE A 95 10.61 -0.13 2.15
CA ILE A 95 9.81 -0.07 3.36
C ILE A 95 10.17 1.21 4.14
N VAL A 96 9.16 1.98 4.50
CA VAL A 96 9.30 3.22 5.28
C VAL A 96 8.63 3.12 6.64
N ALA A 97 7.65 2.21 6.82
CA ALA A 97 7.13 1.88 8.13
C ALA A 97 6.71 0.41 8.22
N THR A 98 7.06 -0.23 9.33
CA THR A 98 6.75 -1.63 9.62
C THR A 98 5.74 -1.70 10.76
N PRO A 99 4.63 -2.44 10.62
CA PRO A 99 3.68 -2.65 11.71
C PRO A 99 4.26 -3.60 12.77
N GLU A 100 3.97 -3.31 14.04
CA GLU A 100 4.28 -4.23 15.14
C GLU A 100 3.31 -5.43 15.17
N HIS A 101 2.06 -5.21 14.79
CA HIS A 101 1.01 -6.22 14.70
C HIS A 101 0.41 -6.23 13.30
N PRO A 102 0.99 -7.00 12.35
CA PRO A 102 0.52 -7.06 10.97
C PRO A 102 -0.96 -7.43 10.87
N ILE A 103 -1.74 -6.60 10.17
CA ILE A 103 -3.13 -6.88 9.85
C ILE A 103 -3.22 -7.78 8.62
N ARG A 104 -4.21 -8.66 8.63
CA ARG A 104 -4.55 -9.51 7.49
C ARG A 104 -5.70 -8.88 6.68
N SER A 105 -5.76 -9.20 5.40
CA SER A 105 -6.81 -8.69 4.49
C SER A 105 -8.26 -8.98 4.94
N ASP A 106 -8.49 -10.03 5.74
CA ASP A 106 -9.78 -10.38 6.33
C ASP A 106 -10.12 -9.60 7.61
N GLY A 107 -9.14 -8.94 8.24
CA GLY A 107 -9.34 -8.02 9.36
C GLY A 107 -9.65 -6.58 8.94
N LEU A 108 -9.64 -6.27 7.64
CA LEU A 108 -9.92 -4.94 7.12
C LEU A 108 -11.43 -4.65 7.02
N PRO A 109 -11.84 -3.37 7.05
CA PRO A 109 -13.17 -2.95 6.63
C PRO A 109 -13.51 -3.46 5.23
N ALA A 110 -14.78 -3.80 4.96
CA ALA A 110 -15.19 -4.46 3.73
C ALA A 110 -14.74 -3.74 2.44
N ALA A 111 -14.77 -2.40 2.43
CA ALA A 111 -14.30 -1.61 1.30
C ALA A 111 -12.80 -1.85 1.01
N ALA A 112 -11.96 -1.79 2.04
CA ALA A 112 -10.53 -2.03 1.92
C ALA A 112 -10.19 -3.50 1.64
N ALA A 113 -10.89 -4.44 2.29
CA ALA A 113 -10.73 -5.87 2.04
C ALA A 113 -11.03 -6.25 0.57
N SER A 114 -12.07 -5.65 -0.02
CA SER A 114 -12.45 -5.87 -1.43
C SER A 114 -11.34 -5.43 -2.38
N VAL A 115 -10.75 -4.26 -2.14
CA VAL A 115 -9.67 -3.70 -2.96
C VAL A 115 -8.38 -4.49 -2.81
N VAL A 116 -7.95 -4.79 -1.57
CA VAL A 116 -6.74 -5.57 -1.29
C VAL A 116 -6.77 -6.96 -1.92
N ARG A 117 -7.95 -7.57 -2.04
CA ARG A 117 -8.13 -8.89 -2.68
C ARG A 117 -8.02 -8.86 -4.20
N ARG A 118 -8.08 -7.69 -4.84
CA ARG A 118 -7.87 -7.56 -6.29
C ARG A 118 -6.41 -7.86 -6.67
N LEU A 119 -5.49 -7.70 -5.73
CA LEU A 119 -4.07 -7.98 -5.94
C LEU A 119 -3.45 -8.71 -4.74
N THR A 120 -3.16 -10.00 -4.95
CA THR A 120 -2.37 -10.81 -4.02
C THR A 120 -1.02 -11.14 -4.66
N LEU A 121 0.05 -10.65 -4.06
CA LEU A 121 1.44 -10.92 -4.44
C LEU A 121 1.90 -12.22 -3.77
N SER A 122 1.44 -13.34 -4.34
CA SER A 122 1.55 -14.69 -3.73
C SER A 122 2.98 -15.22 -3.55
N HIS A 123 3.96 -14.58 -4.20
CA HIS A 123 5.39 -14.90 -4.09
C HIS A 123 6.14 -13.99 -3.12
N LEU A 124 5.47 -13.01 -2.50
CA LEU A 124 6.09 -12.07 -1.57
C LEU A 124 5.64 -12.33 -0.12
N ARG A 125 6.48 -11.93 0.83
CA ARG A 125 6.14 -11.84 2.25
C ARG A 125 6.65 -10.50 2.78
N PHE A 126 5.76 -9.55 3.05
CA PHE A 126 6.14 -8.18 3.42
C PHE A 126 6.96 -8.13 4.72
N SER A 127 6.69 -9.05 5.64
CA SER A 127 7.47 -9.20 6.89
C SER A 127 8.94 -9.57 6.69
N GLU A 128 9.33 -10.01 5.49
CA GLU A 128 10.68 -10.46 5.15
C GLU A 128 11.38 -9.53 4.15
N LEU A 129 10.74 -8.44 3.73
CA LEU A 129 11.20 -7.59 2.63
C LEU A 129 11.39 -6.14 3.06
N SER A 130 12.61 -5.62 2.88
CA SER A 130 12.90 -4.19 2.99
C SER A 130 12.69 -3.42 1.68
N GLU A 131 12.70 -4.12 0.54
CA GLU A 131 12.49 -3.52 -0.78
C GLU A 131 11.65 -4.44 -1.69
N VAL A 132 10.89 -3.85 -2.60
CA VAL A 132 10.10 -4.55 -3.62
C VAL A 132 10.36 -3.91 -4.98
N ALA A 133 11.02 -4.65 -5.86
CA ALA A 133 11.31 -4.21 -7.22
C ALA A 133 10.07 -4.32 -8.14
N ALA A 134 9.97 -3.46 -9.15
CA ALA A 134 8.83 -3.42 -10.06
C ALA A 134 8.63 -4.76 -10.80
N GLU A 135 9.72 -5.46 -11.12
CA GLU A 135 9.70 -6.78 -11.77
C GLU A 135 9.04 -7.85 -10.90
N LEU A 136 9.05 -7.69 -9.58
CA LEU A 136 8.34 -8.57 -8.66
C LEU A 136 6.86 -8.21 -8.59
N LEU A 137 6.50 -6.94 -8.75
CA LEU A 137 5.11 -6.47 -8.78
C LEU A 137 4.39 -6.83 -10.10
N ALA A 138 5.14 -7.00 -11.19
CA ALA A 138 4.61 -7.43 -12.47
C ALA A 138 4.40 -8.95 -12.58
N ARG A 139 4.94 -9.74 -11.65
CA ARG A 139 4.75 -11.20 -11.60
C ARG A 139 3.39 -11.52 -10.97
N ARG A 140 2.61 -12.34 -11.66
CA ARG A 140 1.33 -12.87 -11.18
C ARG A 140 1.54 -14.26 -10.59
#